data_AF-A0A7C2Y4Z9-F1
#
_entry.id   AF-A0A7C2Y4Z9-F1
#
_cell.length_a   1.000
_cell.length_b   1.000
_cell.length_c   1.000
_cell.angle_alpha   90.00
_cell.angle_beta   90.00
_cell.angle_gamma   90.00
#
_symmetry.space_group_name_H-M   'P 1'
#
loop_
_entity.id
_entity.type
_entity.pdbx_description
1 polymer ?
#
loop_
_entity_poly.entity_id
_entity_poly.type
_entity_poly.pdbx_seq_one_letter_code
_entity_poly.pdbx_strand_id
1 'polypeptide(L)'
;MFLKKKYENPNRRSAHYQRQSAFQGSDRQIRGRILDLLREYPVLEVDQVLLQIDADPDRARGLLLQLEFEGFLEINGRTAKLA
;
A
#
# COMPACT_ATOMS: atom_id res chain seq x y z
N MET A 1 19.72 -15.02 12.40
CA MET A 1 20.09 -13.85 11.57
C MET A 1 18.82 -13.16 11.13
N PHE A 2 18.46 -12.02 11.70
CA PHE A 2 17.23 -11.32 11.32
C PHE A 2 17.67 -10.00 10.70
N LEU A 3 17.52 -9.88 9.39
CA LEU A 3 17.98 -8.71 8.64
C LEU A 3 17.12 -7.52 9.05
N LYS A 4 17.69 -6.66 9.89
CA LYS A 4 17.16 -5.36 10.31
C LYS A 4 16.71 -4.57 9.07
N LYS A 5 15.42 -4.56 8.76
CA LYS A 5 14.87 -3.64 7.76
C LYS A 5 14.58 -2.32 8.46
N LYS A 6 15.59 -1.44 8.38
CA LYS A 6 15.56 -0.02 8.73
C LYS A 6 14.56 0.73 7.85
N TYR A 7 13.27 0.60 8.13
CA TYR A 7 12.33 1.70 7.96
C TYR A 7 11.45 1.61 9.19
N GLU A 8 11.54 2.62 10.05
CA GLU A 8 10.54 2.83 11.09
C GLU A 8 9.19 2.79 10.39
N ASN A 9 8.39 1.73 10.58
CA ASN A 9 7.03 1.70 10.08
C ASN A 9 6.28 2.74 10.92
N PRO A 10 6.06 3.98 10.45
CA PRO A 10 5.49 5.04 11.27
C PRO A 10 4.01 4.72 11.60
N ASN A 11 3.46 3.72 10.92
CA ASN A 11 2.06 3.30 10.95
C ASN A 11 1.68 2.41 12.12
N ARG A 12 2.53 2.26 13.15
CA ARG A 12 2.07 1.76 14.46
C ARG A 12 0.97 2.65 15.07
N ARG A 13 0.72 3.85 14.51
CA ARG A 13 -0.39 4.77 14.87
C ARG A 13 -1.58 4.75 13.91
N SER A 14 -1.68 3.83 12.96
CA SER A 14 -2.81 3.79 12.00
C SER A 14 -4.07 3.11 12.55
N ALA A 15 -4.28 3.15 13.87
CA ALA A 15 -5.48 2.65 14.53
C ALA A 15 -6.71 3.56 14.34
N HIS A 16 -6.60 4.67 13.60
CA HIS A 16 -7.66 5.68 13.54
C HIS A 16 -7.88 6.35 12.16
N TYR A 17 -7.58 5.66 11.05
CA TYR A 17 -7.98 6.12 9.71
C TYR A 17 -9.01 5.16 9.09
N GLN A 18 -10.18 5.11 9.72
CA GLN A 18 -11.41 4.61 9.13
C GLN A 18 -12.25 5.83 8.76
N ARG A 19 -12.16 6.27 7.51
CA ARG A 19 -13.17 7.17 6.93
C ARG A 19 -13.28 6.94 5.42
N GLN A 20 -13.96 5.86 5.11
CA GLN A 20 -14.34 5.47 3.75
C GLN A 20 -15.11 6.63 3.10
N SER A 21 -14.55 7.22 2.04
CA SER A 21 -15.12 8.36 1.34
C SER A 21 -15.48 8.01 -0.11
N ALA A 22 -16.29 8.88 -0.71
CA ALA A 22 -17.31 8.62 -1.72
C ALA A 22 -16.91 7.94 -3.05
N PHE A 23 -17.96 7.49 -3.73
CA PHE A 23 -18.11 6.40 -4.69
C PHE A 23 -17.55 6.61 -6.12
N GLN A 24 -16.48 7.41 -6.32
CA GLN A 24 -15.81 7.55 -7.62
C GLN A 24 -14.29 7.63 -7.41
N GLY A 25 -13.52 6.69 -7.97
CA GLY A 25 -12.16 6.42 -7.47
C GLY A 25 -12.21 5.86 -6.05
N SER A 26 -13.16 4.96 -5.81
CA SER A 26 -13.42 4.39 -4.48
C SER A 26 -12.18 3.69 -3.94
N ASP A 27 -12.02 3.66 -2.61
CA ASP A 27 -10.90 2.97 -1.96
C ASP A 27 -10.73 1.53 -2.47
N ARG A 28 -11.85 0.86 -2.79
CA ARG A 28 -11.86 -0.48 -3.38
C ARG A 28 -11.25 -0.53 -4.78
N GLN A 29 -11.50 0.45 -5.64
CA GLN A 29 -10.91 0.51 -6.98
C GLN A 29 -9.39 0.76 -6.91
N ILE A 30 -8.95 1.67 -6.05
CA ILE A 30 -7.52 1.97 -5.88
C ILE A 30 -6.80 0.75 -5.30
N ARG A 31 -7.38 0.10 -4.27
CA ARG A 31 -6.85 -1.14 -3.72
C ARG A 31 -6.73 -2.24 -4.77
N GLY A 32 -7.76 -2.42 -5.61
CA GLY A 32 -7.72 -3.37 -6.73
C GLY A 32 -6.56 -3.08 -7.68
N ARG A 33 -6.40 -1.82 -8.10
CA ARG A 33 -5.29 -1.40 -8.96
C ARG A 33 -3.92 -1.67 -8.34
N ILE A 34 -3.75 -1.43 -7.04
CA ILE A 34 -2.48 -1.73 -6.33
C ILE A 34 -2.18 -3.23 -6.41
N LEU A 35 -3.18 -4.08 -6.17
CA LEU A 35 -3.00 -5.54 -6.23
C LEU A 35 -2.76 -6.03 -7.65
N ASP A 36 -3.48 -5.50 -8.64
CA ASP A 36 -3.29 -5.83 -10.05
C ASP A 36 -1.88 -5.42 -10.52
N LEU A 37 -1.39 -4.26 -10.08
CA LEU A 37 -0.04 -3.79 -10.37
C LEU A 37 1.01 -4.73 -9.78
N LEU A 38 0.87 -5.12 -8.51
CA LEU A 38 1.81 -6.05 -7.87
C LEU A 38 1.68 -7.48 -8.39
N ARG A 39 0.57 -7.81 -9.05
CA ARG A 39 0.38 -9.08 -9.77
C ARG A 39 1.12 -9.09 -11.11
N GLU A 40 1.18 -7.96 -11.81
CA GLU A 40 1.98 -7.80 -13.04
C GLU A 40 3.48 -7.65 -12.72
N TYR A 41 3.80 -6.91 -11.65
CA TYR A 41 5.14 -6.64 -11.16
C TYR A 41 5.31 -7.23 -9.75
N PRO A 42 5.84 -8.46 -9.62
CA PRO A 42 5.86 -9.20 -8.35
C PRO A 42 6.54 -8.46 -7.19
N VAL A 43 7.47 -7.57 -7.51
CA VAL A 43 8.14 -6.69 -6.57
C VAL A 43 8.25 -5.31 -7.22
N LEU A 44 7.65 -4.31 -6.60
CA LEU A 44 7.69 -2.93 -7.11
C LEU A 44 8.00 -1.96 -5.98
N GLU A 45 8.69 -0.86 -6.27
CA GLU A 45 8.93 0.18 -5.27
C GLU A 45 7.61 0.87 -4.88
N VAL A 46 7.44 1.19 -3.59
CA VAL A 46 6.22 1.85 -3.08
C VAL A 46 5.97 3.15 -3.84
N ASP A 47 7.01 3.96 -4.06
CA ASP A 47 6.88 5.21 -4.80
C ASP A 47 6.43 4.98 -6.25
N GLN A 48 6.89 3.90 -6.88
CA GLN A 48 6.45 3.51 -8.23
C GLN A 48 4.98 3.06 -8.23
N VAL A 49 4.55 2.32 -7.21
CA VAL A 49 3.13 1.97 -7.04
C VAL A 49 2.30 3.25 -6.93
N LEU A 50 2.71 4.20 -6.08
CA LEU A 50 1.99 5.46 -5.89
C LEU A 50 1.94 6.31 -7.16
N LEU A 51 3.01 6.36 -7.95
CA LEU A 51 3.07 7.08 -9.22
C LEU A 51 2.17 6.49 -10.31
N GLN A 52 1.95 5.17 -10.29
CA GLN A 52 1.09 4.50 -11.26
C GLN A 52 -0.40 4.54 -10.90
N ILE A 53 -0.70 4.86 -9.64
CA ILE A 53 -2.08 5.05 -9.20
C ILE A 53 -2.50 6.49 -9.51
N ASP A 54 -3.50 6.62 -10.37
CA ASP A 54 -4.18 7.89 -10.65
C ASP A 54 -5.08 8.30 -9.47
N ALA A 55 -4.46 8.60 -8.34
CA ALA A 55 -5.08 9.10 -7.11
C ALA A 55 -4.09 9.94 -6.31
N ASP A 56 -4.60 10.61 -5.28
CA ASP A 56 -3.76 11.34 -4.33
C ASP A 56 -2.71 10.40 -3.66
N PRO A 57 -1.42 10.76 -3.67
CA PRO A 57 -0.36 9.91 -3.12
C PRO A 57 -0.52 9.58 -1.64
N ASP A 58 -1.00 10.51 -0.82
CA ASP A 58 -1.23 10.28 0.61
C ASP A 58 -2.38 9.29 0.84
N ARG A 59 -3.46 9.42 0.04
CA ARG A 59 -4.56 8.45 0.03
C ARG A 59 -4.10 7.07 -0.43
N ALA A 60 -3.39 6.97 -1.54
CA ALA A 60 -2.89 5.71 -2.07
C ALA A 60 -1.92 5.03 -1.08
N ARG A 61 -1.07 5.82 -0.40
CA ARG A 61 -0.20 5.33 0.68
C ARG A 61 -1.01 4.76 1.84
N GLY A 62 -2.07 5.43 2.26
CA GLY A 62 -2.98 4.92 3.29
C GLY A 62 -3.60 3.56 2.93
N LEU A 63 -4.02 3.40 1.67
CA LEU A 63 -4.61 2.16 1.17
C LEU A 63 -3.59 1.02 1.03
N LEU A 64 -2.36 1.34 0.60
CA LEU A 64 -1.26 0.37 0.50
C LEU A 64 -0.89 -0.22 1.87
N LEU A 65 -0.92 0.62 2.92
CA LEU A 65 -0.70 0.19 4.30
C LEU A 65 -1.87 -0.62 4.87
N GLN A 66 -3.12 -0.27 4.52
CA GLN A 66 -4.26 -1.10 4.88
C GLN A 66 -4.17 -2.49 4.24
N LEU A 67 -3.76 -2.56 2.97
CA LEU A 67 -3.54 -3.85 2.28
C LEU A 67 -2.43 -4.68 2.94
N GLU A 68 -1.36 -4.05 3.41
CA GLU A 68 -0.32 -4.72 4.21
C GLU A 68 -0.90 -5.27 5.52
N PHE A 69 -1.65 -4.44 6.26
CA PHE A 69 -2.25 -4.82 7.53
C PHE A 69 -3.28 -5.95 7.39
N GLU A 70 -4.06 -5.93 6.31
CA GLU A 70 -5.02 -6.97 5.98
C GLU A 70 -4.35 -8.26 5.44
N GLY A 71 -3.04 -8.24 5.17
CA GLY A 71 -2.27 -9.40 4.74
C GLY A 71 -2.36 -9.71 3.24
N PHE A 72 -2.77 -8.74 2.41
CA PHE A 72 -2.80 -8.91 0.95
C PHE A 72 -1.44 -8.68 0.28
N LEU A 73 -0.58 -7.89 0.92
CA LEU A 73 0.77 -7.57 0.43
C LEU A 73 1.75 -7.44 1.59
N GLU A 74 3.04 -7.46 1.29
CA GLU A 74 4.12 -7.23 2.25
C GLU A 74 5.03 -6.11 1.78
N ILE A 75 5.32 -5.14 2.65
CA ILE A 75 6.26 -4.06 2.37
C ILE A 75 7.62 -4.41 2.97
N ASN A 76 8.62 -4.48 2.10
CA ASN A 76 9.98 -4.85 2.40
C ASN A 76 10.91 -3.64 2.25
N GLY A 77 10.81 -2.70 3.20
CA GLY A 77 11.59 -1.46 3.17
C GLY A 77 11.03 -0.49 2.14
N ARG A 78 11.58 -0.50 0.92
CA ARG A 78 11.13 0.38 -0.19
C ARG A 78 10.26 -0.33 -1.22
N THR A 79 10.19 -1.66 -1.18
CA THR A 79 9.43 -2.44 -2.16
C THR A 79 8.18 -3.02 -1.52
N ALA A 80 7.09 -3.07 -2.29
CA ALA A 80 5.90 -3.83 -2.01
C ALA A 80 5.90 -5.09 -2.90
N LYS A 81 5.40 -6.19 -2.35
CA LYS A 81 5.13 -7.43 -3.09
C LYS A 81 3.82 -8.02 -2.58
N LEU A 82 3.15 -8.84 -3.38
CA LEU A 82 2.02 -9.63 -2.86
C LEU A 82 2.50 -10.60 -1.77
N ALA A 83 1.64 -10.83 -0.78
CA ALA A 83 1.88 -11.77 0.32
C ALA A 83 1.80 -13.22 -0.18
#